data_AF-A0A1I8PJ58-F1
#
_entry.id   AF-A0A1I8PJ58-F1
#
_cell.length_a   1.000
_cell.length_b   1.000
_cell.length_c   1.000
_cell.angle_alpha   90.00
_cell.angle_beta   90.00
_cell.angle_gamma   90.00
#
_symmetry.space_group_name_H-M   'P 1'
#
loop_
_entity.id
_entity.type
_entity.pdbx_description
1 polymer ?
#
loop_
_entity_poly.entity_id
_entity_poly.type
_entity_poly.pdbx_seq_one_letter_code
_entity_poly.pdbx_strand_id
1 'polypeptide(L)'
;MTLFLLKIRQMSFKGRECTAHEDCAAIEKSSCVRDPDDYKMRCLCGNDSPPNNGLCPDTLKGLRHKCNSSHECEDGLICTYENTNRTIGVAKFMSSKAKLCLCDNENGYFEDVHHDICSGGK
;
A
#
# COMPACT_ATOMS: atom_id res chain seq x y z
N MET A 1 -4.00 -9.89 34.81
CA MET A 1 -3.12 -9.45 33.70
C MET A 1 -3.68 -9.96 32.38
N THR A 2 -4.66 -9.29 31.78
CA THR A 2 -4.97 -9.48 30.35
C THR A 2 -5.88 -8.35 29.87
N LEU A 3 -5.27 -7.24 29.48
CA LEU A 3 -5.90 -6.19 28.68
C LEU A 3 -6.21 -6.76 27.28
N PHE A 4 -7.37 -7.40 27.11
CA PHE A 4 -7.88 -7.87 25.80
C PHE A 4 -9.15 -7.13 25.35
N LEU A 5 -9.43 -5.96 25.92
CA LEU A 5 -10.62 -5.18 25.60
C LEU A 5 -10.22 -3.71 25.43
N LEU A 6 -9.85 -3.35 24.20
CA LEU A 6 -10.09 -2.07 23.50
C LEU A 6 -9.11 -1.97 22.32
N LYS A 7 -9.31 -2.80 21.29
CA LYS A 7 -8.81 -2.50 19.95
C LYS A 7 -9.99 -2.27 18.99
N ILE A 8 -11.07 -1.69 19.51
CA ILE A 8 -12.02 -0.93 18.69
C ILE A 8 -11.34 0.41 18.39
N ARG A 9 -10.21 0.36 17.67
CA ARG A 9 -9.47 1.56 17.31
C ARG A 9 -10.21 2.15 16.12
N GLN A 10 -11.04 3.13 16.43
CA GLN A 10 -11.68 4.08 15.52
C GLN A 10 -11.37 3.80 14.06
N MET A 11 -12.34 3.20 13.36
CA MET A 11 -12.35 3.24 11.91
C MET A 11 -12.56 4.70 11.52
N SER A 12 -11.47 5.46 11.50
CA SER A 12 -11.47 6.79 10.92
C SER A 12 -11.96 6.64 9.49
N PHE A 13 -12.83 7.54 9.06
CA PHE A 13 -13.37 7.56 7.70
C PHE A 13 -12.26 7.62 6.62
N LYS A 14 -11.01 7.90 7.00
CA LYS A 14 -9.82 7.94 6.14
C LYS A 14 -8.83 6.77 6.37
N GLY A 15 -9.17 5.77 7.19
CA GLY A 15 -8.27 4.66 7.52
C GLY A 15 -7.34 4.96 8.69
N ARG A 16 -6.74 3.90 9.24
CA ARG A 16 -5.87 3.97 10.42
C ARG A 16 -4.47 4.43 10.04
N GLU A 17 -3.88 5.38 10.77
CA GLU A 17 -2.48 5.78 10.57
C GLU A 17 -1.52 4.61 10.88
N CYS A 18 -0.51 4.46 10.03
CA CYS A 18 0.43 3.36 10.09
C CYS A 18 1.85 3.85 9.80
N THR A 19 2.85 3.12 10.27
CA THR A 19 4.27 3.39 9.97
C THR A 19 4.92 2.25 9.19
N ALA A 20 4.35 1.05 9.28
CA ALA A 20 4.77 -0.13 8.57
C ALA A 20 3.55 -0.94 8.18
N HIS A 21 3.66 -1.72 7.10
CA HIS A 21 2.56 -2.55 6.66
C HIS A 21 2.11 -3.61 7.69
N GLU A 22 2.97 -3.96 8.66
CA GLU A 22 2.63 -4.85 9.78
C GLU A 22 1.53 -4.25 10.69
N ASP A 23 1.46 -2.91 10.82
CA ASP A 23 0.40 -2.27 11.63
C ASP A 23 -1.00 -2.47 11.01
N CYS A 24 -1.02 -2.67 9.69
CA CYS A 24 -2.21 -2.96 8.90
C CYS A 24 -2.53 -4.46 8.83
N ALA A 25 -1.73 -5.35 9.44
CA ALA A 25 -1.99 -6.79 9.43
C ALA A 25 -3.30 -7.19 10.12
N ALA A 26 -3.88 -6.30 10.94
CA ALA A 26 -5.19 -6.48 11.53
C ALA A 26 -6.35 -6.35 10.51
N ILE A 27 -6.10 -5.79 9.32
CA ILE A 27 -7.09 -5.57 8.26
C ILE A 27 -6.57 -6.30 7.01
N GLU A 28 -7.22 -7.40 6.67
CA GLU A 28 -6.83 -8.18 5.49
C GLU A 28 -6.96 -7.35 4.20
N LYS A 29 -6.03 -7.59 3.28
CA LYS A 29 -5.92 -6.88 1.98
C LYS A 29 -5.65 -5.37 2.07
N SER A 30 -5.45 -4.83 3.27
CA SER A 30 -4.95 -3.46 3.42
C SER A 30 -3.43 -3.41 3.37
N SER A 31 -2.88 -2.24 3.07
CA SER A 31 -1.45 -1.98 3.18
C SER A 31 -1.22 -0.59 3.71
N CYS A 32 -0.10 -0.42 4.42
CA CYS A 32 0.34 0.90 4.82
C CYS A 32 0.85 1.64 3.58
N VAL A 33 0.08 2.58 3.08
CA VAL A 33 0.41 3.40 1.91
C VAL A 33 0.15 4.86 2.21
N ARG A 34 0.61 5.75 1.34
CA ARG A 34 0.46 7.18 1.52
C ARG A 34 -0.89 7.61 0.97
N ASP A 35 -1.68 8.25 1.83
CA ASP A 35 -2.98 8.80 1.46
C ASP A 35 -2.80 10.01 0.52
N PRO A 36 -3.43 10.04 -0.67
CA PRO A 36 -3.27 11.13 -1.64
C PRO A 36 -3.91 12.45 -1.19
N ASP A 37 -4.79 12.44 -0.18
CA ASP A 37 -5.47 13.64 0.34
C ASP A 37 -4.59 14.44 1.31
N ASP A 38 -3.78 13.75 2.13
CA ASP A 38 -3.03 14.36 3.25
C ASP A 38 -1.55 13.92 3.31
N TYR A 39 -1.09 13.11 2.35
CA TYR A 39 0.27 12.56 2.26
C TYR A 39 0.75 11.80 3.50
N LYS A 40 -0.18 11.38 4.37
CA LYS A 40 0.08 10.60 5.58
C LYS A 40 -0.02 9.11 5.29
N MET A 41 0.80 8.34 5.99
CA MET A 41 0.79 6.87 5.90
C MET A 41 -0.44 6.31 6.62
N ARG A 42 -1.32 5.64 5.89
CA ARG A 42 -2.54 5.00 6.40
C ARG A 42 -2.73 3.60 5.84
N CYS A 43 -3.45 2.77 6.60
CA CYS A 43 -3.91 1.47 6.16
C CYS A 43 -5.08 1.67 5.20
N LEU A 44 -4.77 1.61 3.91
CA LEU A 44 -5.75 1.70 2.84
C LEU A 44 -5.89 0.35 2.13
N CYS A 45 -7.03 0.13 1.51
CA CYS A 45 -7.31 -1.01 0.65
C CYS A 45 -6.62 -0.86 -0.70
N GLY A 46 -6.61 -1.91 -1.52
CA GLY A 46 -5.91 -1.92 -2.81
C GLY A 46 -6.26 -0.75 -3.73
N ASN A 47 -7.45 -0.17 -3.59
CA ASN A 47 -7.93 0.98 -4.35
C ASN A 47 -7.74 2.33 -3.63
N ASP A 48 -6.74 2.45 -2.74
CA ASP A 48 -6.46 3.62 -1.90
C ASP A 48 -7.64 4.10 -1.05
N SER A 49 -8.67 3.27 -0.90
CA SER A 49 -9.85 3.61 -0.11
C SER A 49 -9.71 3.11 1.32
N PRO A 50 -10.32 3.81 2.28
CA PRO A 50 -10.36 3.36 3.67
C PRO A 50 -11.11 2.02 3.77
N PRO A 51 -10.69 1.11 4.67
CA PRO A 51 -11.38 -0.15 4.89
C PRO A 51 -12.78 0.08 5.44
N ASN A 52 -13.76 -0.63 4.87
CA ASN A 52 -15.14 -0.54 5.31
C ASN A 52 -15.37 -1.56 6.43
N ASN A 53 -15.62 -1.08 7.65
CA ASN A 53 -15.90 -1.92 8.83
C ASN A 53 -14.85 -3.01 9.14
N GLY A 54 -13.59 -2.79 8.75
CA GLY A 54 -12.46 -3.67 9.03
C GLY A 54 -12.09 -4.54 7.85
N LEU A 55 -12.77 -4.36 6.72
CA LEU A 55 -12.66 -5.20 5.55
C LEU A 55 -12.36 -4.34 4.32
N CYS A 56 -11.48 -4.85 3.48
CA CYS A 56 -11.23 -4.29 2.16
C CYS A 56 -11.99 -5.09 1.11
N PRO A 57 -12.63 -4.42 0.13
CA PRO A 57 -13.19 -5.12 -1.01
C PRO A 57 -12.09 -5.87 -1.77
N ASP A 58 -12.48 -6.90 -2.52
CA ASP A 58 -11.57 -7.59 -3.43
C ASP A 58 -11.36 -6.71 -4.67
N THR A 59 -10.39 -5.82 -4.58
CA THR A 59 -9.99 -4.94 -5.68
C THR A 59 -8.55 -5.20 -6.05
N LEU A 60 -8.20 -4.81 -7.27
CA LEU A 60 -6.80 -4.70 -7.66
C LEU A 60 -6.08 -3.75 -6.70
N LYS A 61 -4.79 -4.00 -6.54
CA LYS A 61 -3.89 -3.34 -5.62
C LYS A 61 -3.08 -2.29 -6.40
N GLY A 62 -3.17 -1.06 -5.92
CA GLY A 62 -2.43 0.07 -6.45
C GLY A 62 -0.95 0.04 -6.07
N LEU A 63 -0.27 1.12 -6.40
CA LEU A 63 1.16 1.28 -6.15
C LEU A 63 1.49 1.13 -4.65
N ARG A 64 2.63 0.50 -4.31
CA ARG A 64 3.11 0.27 -2.93
C ARG A 64 2.22 -0.63 -2.04
N HIS A 65 1.20 -1.26 -2.58
CA HIS A 65 0.43 -2.28 -1.84
C HIS A 65 1.15 -3.63 -1.78
N LYS A 66 1.03 -4.36 -0.66
CA LYS A 66 1.52 -5.74 -0.56
C LYS A 66 0.74 -6.64 -1.51
N CYS A 67 1.49 -7.40 -2.31
CA CYS A 67 0.97 -8.37 -3.25
C CYS A 67 1.67 -9.71 -3.08
N ASN A 68 1.05 -10.79 -3.53
CA ASN A 68 1.67 -12.10 -3.67
C ASN A 68 1.96 -12.42 -5.14
N SER A 69 1.07 -11.99 -6.04
CA SER A 69 1.16 -12.16 -7.48
C SER A 69 0.83 -10.86 -8.24
N SER A 70 1.38 -10.72 -9.45
CA SER A 70 1.14 -9.56 -10.33
C SER A 70 -0.31 -9.40 -10.73
N HIS A 71 -1.09 -10.50 -10.79
CA HIS A 71 -2.53 -10.46 -11.06
C HIS A 71 -3.35 -9.72 -10.01
N GLU A 72 -2.80 -9.50 -8.82
CA GLU A 72 -3.48 -8.71 -7.79
C GLU A 72 -3.21 -7.22 -7.95
N CYS A 73 -2.26 -6.81 -8.78
CA CYS A 73 -1.91 -5.42 -9.00
C CYS A 73 -2.71 -4.82 -10.17
N GLU A 74 -2.95 -3.51 -10.16
CA GLU A 74 -3.56 -2.81 -11.31
C GLU A 74 -2.69 -2.88 -12.57
N ASP A 75 -3.30 -2.62 -13.73
CA ASP A 75 -2.59 -2.55 -15.00
C ASP A 75 -1.42 -1.56 -14.96
N GLY A 76 -0.27 -1.99 -15.49
CA GLY A 76 0.98 -1.23 -15.43
C GLY A 76 1.78 -1.40 -14.14
N LEU A 77 1.29 -2.21 -13.20
CA LEU A 77 2.03 -2.62 -12.00
C LEU A 77 2.45 -4.09 -12.08
N ILE A 78 3.59 -4.39 -11.46
CA ILE A 78 4.11 -5.74 -11.30
C ILE A 78 4.44 -6.01 -9.83
N CYS A 79 4.09 -7.21 -9.36
CA CYS A 79 4.33 -7.62 -7.99
C CYS A 79 5.78 -8.07 -7.80
N THR A 80 6.63 -7.18 -7.27
CA THR A 80 8.05 -7.44 -7.09
C THR A 80 8.59 -6.81 -5.80
N TYR A 81 9.81 -7.16 -5.42
CA TYR A 81 10.45 -6.56 -4.25
C TYR A 81 10.94 -5.15 -4.59
N GLU A 82 10.78 -4.21 -3.67
CA GLU A 82 11.42 -2.91 -3.76
C GLU A 82 12.94 -3.12 -3.69
N ASN A 83 13.60 -3.10 -4.84
CA ASN A 83 15.04 -3.30 -4.92
C ASN A 83 15.72 -2.00 -4.44
N THR A 84 16.37 -2.08 -3.28
CA THR A 84 16.94 -0.96 -2.50
C THR A 84 18.07 -0.18 -3.22
N ASN A 85 18.26 -0.38 -4.53
CA ASN A 85 19.25 0.34 -5.33
C ASN A 85 18.72 1.64 -5.98
N ARG A 86 17.42 1.95 -5.89
CA ARG A 86 16.87 3.24 -6.35
C ARG A 86 16.67 4.20 -5.18
N THR A 87 17.61 5.13 -5.04
CA THR A 87 17.53 6.32 -4.20
C THR A 87 16.40 7.25 -4.67
N ILE A 88 15.14 6.90 -4.42
CA ILE A 88 14.01 7.81 -4.62
C ILE A 88 13.28 7.99 -3.28
N GLY A 89 13.75 8.99 -2.53
CA GLY A 89 12.97 9.92 -1.72
C GLY A 89 12.13 9.45 -0.52
N VAL A 90 11.43 8.32 -0.59
CA VAL A 90 10.35 8.01 0.38
C VAL A 90 10.19 6.50 0.62
N ALA A 91 11.26 5.76 0.95
CA ALA A 91 11.10 4.33 1.26
C ALA A 91 12.11 3.74 2.25
N LYS A 92 12.74 4.55 3.12
CA LYS A 92 13.71 4.03 4.10
C LYS A 92 13.11 3.20 5.25
N PHE A 93 11.80 2.91 5.23
CA PHE A 93 11.09 2.28 6.36
C PHE A 93 10.03 1.23 5.97
N MET A 94 9.97 0.79 4.72
CA MET A 94 9.08 -0.31 4.32
C MET A 94 9.86 -1.63 4.38
N SER A 95 9.35 -2.56 5.18
CA SER A 95 9.97 -3.87 5.47
C SER A 95 10.53 -4.53 4.20
N SER A 96 11.85 -4.65 4.11
CA SER A 96 12.64 -5.07 2.94
C SER A 96 12.43 -6.54 2.49
N LYS A 97 11.31 -7.16 2.89
CA LYS A 97 10.95 -8.56 2.62
C LYS A 97 9.52 -8.76 2.08
N ALA A 98 8.76 -7.69 1.84
CA ALA A 98 7.44 -7.81 1.21
C ALA A 98 7.53 -7.52 -0.29
N LYS A 99 6.83 -8.31 -1.11
CA LYS A 99 6.57 -7.94 -2.51
C LYS A 99 5.49 -6.87 -2.53
N LEU A 100 5.72 -5.84 -3.33
CA LEU A 100 4.82 -4.71 -3.51
C LEU A 100 4.45 -4.59 -4.98
N CYS A 101 3.27 -4.06 -5.25
CA CYS A 101 2.91 -3.63 -6.59
C CYS A 101 3.74 -2.38 -6.92
N LEU A 102 4.65 -2.51 -7.88
CA LEU A 102 5.55 -1.45 -8.34
C LEU A 102 5.36 -1.22 -9.83
N CYS A 103 5.63 -0.01 -10.33
CA CYS A 103 5.46 0.28 -11.76
C CYS A 103 6.34 -0.64 -12.63
N ASP A 104 5.72 -1.16 -13.67
CA ASP A 104 6.40 -2.01 -14.63
C ASP A 104 7.28 -1.18 -15.57
N ASN A 105 8.54 -1.04 -15.17
CA ASN A 105 9.54 -0.29 -15.92
C ASN A 105 9.87 -0.94 -17.27
N GLU A 106 9.66 -2.26 -17.42
CA GLU A 106 9.96 -2.98 -18.65
C GLU A 106 8.94 -2.66 -19.75
N ASN A 107 7.69 -2.43 -19.37
CA ASN A 107 6.60 -1.98 -20.24
C ASN A 107 6.56 -0.44 -20.39
N GLY A 108 7.49 0.29 -19.77
CA GLY A 108 7.61 1.74 -19.87
C GLY A 108 6.71 2.53 -18.90
N TYR A 109 6.25 1.92 -17.81
CA TYR A 109 5.61 2.61 -16.70
C TYR A 109 6.67 3.14 -15.73
N PHE A 110 6.48 4.37 -15.24
CA PHE A 110 7.36 5.02 -14.27
C PHE A 110 6.56 5.56 -13.09
N GLU A 111 7.16 5.53 -11.90
CA GLU A 111 6.55 6.10 -10.69
C GLU A 111 6.61 7.63 -10.75
N ASP A 112 5.46 8.29 -10.68
CA ASP A 112 5.39 9.73 -10.45
C ASP A 112 5.45 10.00 -8.94
N VAL A 113 6.60 10.50 -8.48
CA VAL A 113 6.89 10.72 -7.05
C VAL A 113 5.96 11.77 -6.41
N HIS A 114 5.34 12.65 -7.21
CA HIS A 114 4.47 13.70 -6.68
C HIS A 114 3.05 13.18 -6.39
N HIS A 115 2.59 12.20 -7.16
CA HIS A 115 1.23 11.68 -7.07
C HIS A 115 1.17 10.24 -6.55
N ASP A 116 2.31 9.58 -6.33
CA ASP A 116 2.38 8.17 -5.93
C ASP A 116 1.57 7.26 -6.90
N ILE A 117 1.59 7.60 -8.19
CA ILE A 117 0.92 6.85 -9.27
C ILE A 117 1.93 6.31 -10.28
N CYS A 118 1.58 5.22 -10.96
CA CYS A 118 2.26 4.84 -12.18
C CYS A 118 1.74 5.64 -13.36
N SER A 119 2.60 6.47 -13.94
CA SER A 119 2.34 7.13 -15.21
C SER A 119 3.24 6.53 -16.28
N GLY A 120 2.77 6.42 -17.51
CA GLY A 120 3.50 5.77 -18.61
C GLY A 120 2.71 4.62 -19.23
N GLY A 121 3.38 3.85 -20.06
CA GLY A 121 2.76 2.89 -20.98
C GLY A 121 2.86 3.36 -22.43
N LYS A 122 3.23 2.45 -23.32
CA LYS A 122 3.31 2.68 -24.76
C LYS A 122 2.00 2.39 -25.46
#